data_AF-A0A432GRA5-F1
#
_entry.id   AF-A0A432GRA5-F1
#
_cell.length_a   1.000
_cell.length_b   1.000
_cell.length_c   1.000
_cell.angle_alpha   90.00
_cell.angle_beta   90.00
_cell.angle_gamma   90.00
#
_symmetry.space_group_name_H-M   'P 1'
#
loop_
_entity.id
_entity.type
_entity.pdbx_description
1 polymer ?
#
loop_
_entity_poly.entity_id
_entity_poly.type
_entity_poly.pdbx_seq_one_letter_code
_entity_poly.pdbx_strand_id
1 'polypeptide(L)'
;MNVNQTKSAIPLNFTEKGNETLSSVSGSQRLSFENIRSFRQHFEQGTIPMRFALGDNQHQTLIVAMYEGTEKLLNQDVSEFAVLEYLEGLKLTAKELRQQGISGEQFRTSLLEHSASTVRDLVSSS
;
A
#
# COMPACT_ATOMS: atom_id res chain seq x y z
N MET A 1 14.55 19.90 51.85
CA MET A 1 15.60 20.12 50.83
C MET A 1 14.95 20.18 49.47
N ASN A 2 15.26 21.23 48.72
CA ASN A 2 14.73 21.58 47.41
C ASN A 2 15.87 21.39 46.40
N VAL A 3 15.70 20.58 45.36
CA VAL A 3 16.58 20.59 44.18
C VAL A 3 15.75 20.44 42.91
N ASN A 4 15.67 21.54 42.18
CA ASN A 4 15.15 21.65 40.83
C ASN A 4 16.28 21.50 39.79
N GLN A 5 15.89 21.08 38.58
CA GLN A 5 16.58 21.23 37.27
C GLN A 5 17.75 20.28 36.97
N THR A 6 17.70 19.58 35.84
CA THR A 6 18.04 20.17 34.53
C THR A 6 17.13 19.73 33.37
N LYS A 7 16.81 20.73 32.54
CA LYS A 7 16.16 20.68 31.23
C LYS A 7 16.97 19.87 30.20
N SER A 8 16.26 19.18 29.31
CA SER A 8 16.54 19.28 27.88
C SER A 8 15.22 19.21 27.12
N ALA A 9 14.83 20.34 26.53
CA ALA A 9 13.66 20.49 25.68
C ALA A 9 14.12 20.34 24.23
N ILE A 10 13.51 19.43 23.48
CA ILE A 10 13.49 19.48 22.03
C ILE A 10 12.01 19.73 21.66
N PRO A 11 11.69 20.87 21.00
CA PRO A 11 10.31 21.24 20.71
C PRO A 11 9.69 20.32 19.65
N LEU A 12 8.59 19.66 20.01
CA LEU A 12 7.62 19.11 19.08
C LEU A 12 6.92 20.29 18.39
N ASN A 13 7.43 20.67 17.21
CA ASN A 13 6.74 21.62 16.34
C ASN A 13 5.53 20.92 15.70
N PHE A 14 4.42 20.85 16.44
CA PHE A 14 3.09 20.81 15.81
C PHE A 14 2.77 22.23 15.37
N THR A 15 3.18 22.59 14.15
CA THR A 15 2.63 23.78 13.51
C THR A 15 1.25 23.42 12.97
N GLU A 16 0.23 23.65 13.79
CA GLU A 16 -1.13 23.93 13.34
C GLU A 16 -1.07 25.16 12.42
N LYS A 17 -1.07 24.94 11.10
CA LYS A 17 -1.45 25.99 10.16
C LYS A 17 -1.87 25.41 8.83
N GLY A 18 -3.16 25.21 8.68
CA GLY A 18 -3.76 24.81 7.41
C GLY A 18 -5.18 24.36 7.63
N ASN A 19 -6.09 25.32 7.62
CA ASN A 19 -7.46 25.10 7.20
C ASN A 19 -7.42 24.29 5.90
N GLU A 20 -7.65 22.99 6.01
CA GLU A 20 -8.13 22.17 4.93
C GLU A 20 -9.47 21.69 5.41
N THR A 21 -10.49 22.38 4.90
CA THR A 21 -11.89 22.00 5.04
C THR A 21 -11.96 20.49 4.86
N LEU A 22 -12.40 19.76 5.89
CA LEU A 22 -12.90 18.39 5.76
C LEU A 22 -14.12 18.46 4.84
N SER A 23 -13.85 18.65 3.56
CA SER A 23 -14.84 18.53 2.53
C SER A 23 -15.14 17.05 2.47
N SER A 24 -16.31 16.73 2.98
CA SER A 24 -17.03 15.52 2.64
C SER A 24 -17.13 15.45 1.11
N VAL A 25 -16.11 14.91 0.44
CA VAL A 25 -16.22 14.50 -0.95
C VAL A 25 -16.85 13.12 -0.93
N SER A 26 -18.17 13.13 -0.71
CA SER A 26 -19.04 12.09 -1.20
C SER A 26 -19.13 12.28 -2.71
N GLY A 27 -18.59 11.33 -3.46
CA GLY A 27 -18.62 11.29 -4.92
C GLY A 27 -17.40 10.54 -5.39
N SER A 28 -17.60 9.37 -6.01
CA SER A 28 -16.54 8.57 -6.61
C SER A 28 -15.69 9.45 -7.53
N GLN A 29 -14.52 9.84 -7.03
CA GLN A 29 -13.56 10.60 -7.79
C GLN A 29 -12.63 9.58 -8.43
N ARG A 30 -12.75 9.45 -9.75
CA ARG A 30 -11.83 8.65 -10.57
C ARG A 30 -10.41 8.78 -10.05
N LEU A 31 -9.77 7.63 -9.81
CA LEU A 31 -8.41 7.57 -9.30
C LEU A 31 -7.48 8.37 -10.20
N SER A 32 -6.92 9.45 -9.63
CA SER A 32 -5.97 10.28 -10.36
C SER A 32 -4.63 9.55 -10.48
N PHE A 33 -3.87 9.90 -11.51
CA PHE A 33 -2.52 9.39 -11.69
C PHE A 33 -1.61 9.72 -10.49
N GLU A 34 -1.80 10.87 -9.84
CA GLU A 34 -1.00 11.26 -8.68
C GLU A 34 -1.31 10.42 -7.45
N ASN A 35 -2.58 10.05 -7.24
CA ASN A 35 -2.95 9.09 -6.17
C ASN A 35 -2.27 7.74 -6.40
N ILE A 36 -2.38 7.19 -7.61
CA ILE A 36 -1.75 5.90 -7.96
C ILE A 36 -0.24 5.95 -7.77
N ARG A 37 0.42 7.04 -8.20
CA ARG A 37 1.85 7.24 -7.98
C ARG A 37 2.20 7.23 -6.50
N SER A 38 1.45 7.96 -5.67
CA SER A 38 1.66 8.02 -4.23
C SER A 38 1.51 6.62 -3.59
N PHE A 39 0.45 5.88 -3.92
CA PHE A 39 0.26 4.52 -3.42
C PHE A 39 1.41 3.58 -3.77
N ARG A 40 1.89 3.64 -5.02
CA ARG A 40 3.04 2.84 -5.50
C ARG A 40 4.28 3.13 -4.66
N GLN A 41 4.61 4.40 -4.44
CA GLN A 41 5.77 4.81 -3.64
C GLN A 41 5.68 4.35 -2.18
N HIS A 42 4.51 4.54 -1.55
CA HIS A 42 4.28 4.06 -0.19
C HIS A 42 4.36 2.54 -0.09
N PHE A 43 3.85 1.82 -1.08
CA PHE A 43 3.94 0.37 -1.15
C PHE A 43 5.39 -0.12 -1.29
N GLU A 44 6.16 0.46 -2.21
CA GLU A 44 7.58 0.12 -2.40
C GLU A 44 8.36 0.31 -1.10
N GLN A 45 8.24 1.48 -0.47
CA GLN A 45 8.93 1.76 0.80
C GLN A 45 8.47 0.81 1.91
N GLY A 46 7.16 0.55 2.00
CA GLY A 46 6.58 -0.33 3.01
C GLY A 46 6.92 -1.81 2.82
N THR A 47 7.36 -2.23 1.62
CA THR A 47 7.71 -3.62 1.32
C THR A 47 9.21 -3.92 1.38
N ILE A 48 10.06 -2.90 1.48
CA ILE A 48 11.52 -3.08 1.68
C ILE A 48 11.84 -4.10 2.80
N PRO A 49 11.25 -4.03 4.01
CA PRO A 49 11.54 -4.99 5.07
C PRO A 49 11.10 -6.42 4.72
N MET A 50 10.11 -6.58 3.84
CA MET A 50 9.61 -7.88 3.41
C MET A 50 10.62 -8.61 2.52
N ARG A 51 11.59 -7.91 1.90
CA ARG A 51 12.64 -8.54 1.10
C ARG A 51 13.40 -9.62 1.86
N PHE A 52 13.65 -9.44 3.16
CA PHE A 52 14.32 -10.45 4.00
C PHE A 52 13.47 -11.71 4.21
N ALA A 53 12.16 -11.56 4.40
CA ALA A 53 11.26 -12.69 4.63
C ALA A 53 10.88 -13.41 3.32
N LEU A 54 10.73 -12.64 2.24
CA LEU A 54 10.31 -13.17 0.95
C LEU A 54 11.48 -13.67 0.11
N GLY A 55 12.66 -13.07 0.21
CA GLY A 55 13.74 -13.22 -0.76
C GLY A 55 13.52 -12.38 -2.01
N ASP A 56 14.62 -12.10 -2.73
CA ASP A 56 14.66 -11.12 -3.81
C ASP A 56 13.67 -11.39 -4.95
N ASN A 57 13.59 -12.64 -5.42
CA ASN A 57 12.72 -13.00 -6.54
C ASN A 57 11.24 -12.85 -6.20
N GLN A 58 10.83 -13.28 -5.00
CA GLN A 58 9.44 -13.17 -4.56
C GLN A 58 9.07 -11.73 -4.20
N HIS A 59 10.00 -10.97 -3.61
CA HIS A 59 9.81 -9.54 -3.41
C HIS A 59 9.66 -8.81 -4.75
N GLN A 60 10.48 -9.11 -5.76
CA GLN A 60 10.33 -8.53 -7.09
C GLN A 60 8.96 -8.86 -7.70
N THR A 61 8.48 -10.09 -7.50
CA THR A 61 7.14 -10.50 -7.96
C THR A 61 6.04 -9.70 -7.25
N LEU A 62 6.19 -9.44 -5.96
CA LEU A 62 5.28 -8.57 -5.20
C LEU A 62 5.22 -7.15 -5.79
N ILE A 63 6.38 -6.57 -6.14
CA ILE A 63 6.45 -5.26 -6.80
C ILE A 63 5.75 -5.28 -8.16
N VAL A 64 5.99 -6.31 -8.98
CA VAL A 64 5.34 -6.47 -10.30
C VAL A 64 3.82 -6.55 -10.15
N ALA A 65 3.32 -7.40 -9.24
CA ALA A 65 1.89 -7.53 -8.99
C ALA A 65 1.24 -6.20 -8.57
N MET A 66 1.94 -5.42 -7.74
CA MET A 66 1.47 -4.10 -7.34
C MET A 66 1.37 -3.14 -8.55
N TYR A 67 2.42 -3.05 -9.38
CA TYR A 67 2.41 -2.18 -10.56
C TYR A 67 1.33 -2.59 -11.56
N GLU A 68 1.24 -3.88 -11.89
CA GLU A 68 0.25 -4.39 -12.83
C GLU A 68 -1.19 -4.16 -12.35
N GLY A 69 -1.45 -4.41 -11.06
CA GLY A 69 -2.78 -4.20 -10.51
C GLY A 69 -3.19 -2.73 -10.46
N THR A 70 -2.30 -1.86 -9.96
CA THR A 70 -2.58 -0.41 -9.89
C THR A 70 -2.66 0.24 -11.26
N GLU A 71 -2.00 -0.31 -12.29
CA GLU A 71 -2.12 0.17 -13.67
C GLU A 71 -3.53 -0.06 -14.21
N LYS A 72 -4.14 -1.21 -13.92
CA LYS A 72 -5.51 -1.53 -14.32
C LYS A 72 -6.55 -0.68 -13.58
N LEU A 73 -6.24 -0.24 -12.37
CA LEU A 73 -7.08 0.63 -11.55
C LEU A 73 -6.99 2.11 -11.97
N LEU A 74 -6.00 2.49 -12.77
CA LEU A 74 -5.87 3.86 -13.26
C LEU A 74 -7.09 4.27 -14.09
N ASN A 75 -7.66 5.45 -13.81
CA ASN A 75 -8.88 5.97 -14.43
C ASN A 75 -10.15 5.13 -14.21
N GLN A 76 -10.11 4.14 -13.32
CA GLN A 76 -11.30 3.42 -12.86
C GLN A 76 -12.03 4.23 -11.78
N ASP A 77 -13.32 3.97 -11.62
CA ASP A 77 -14.15 4.60 -10.60
C ASP A 77 -14.09 3.85 -9.26
N VAL A 78 -12.87 3.57 -8.81
CA VAL A 78 -12.62 2.79 -7.59
C VAL A 78 -12.22 3.75 -6.47
N SER A 79 -12.73 3.54 -5.26
CA SER A 79 -12.37 4.38 -4.12
C SER A 79 -10.89 4.22 -3.72
N GLU A 80 -10.27 5.29 -3.21
CA GLU A 80 -8.91 5.23 -2.65
C GLU A 80 -8.76 4.15 -1.56
N PHE A 81 -9.78 4.03 -0.70
CA PHE A 81 -9.80 3.00 0.34
C PHE A 81 -9.69 1.59 -0.24
N ALA A 82 -10.44 1.28 -1.30
CA ALA A 82 -10.39 -0.03 -1.95
C ALA A 82 -9.02 -0.33 -2.58
N VAL A 83 -8.32 0.69 -3.11
CA VAL A 83 -6.95 0.52 -3.60
C VAL A 83 -6.00 0.20 -2.45
N LEU A 84 -6.11 0.90 -1.32
CA LEU A 84 -5.29 0.63 -0.14
C LEU A 84 -5.54 -0.78 0.42
N GLU A 85 -6.79 -1.21 0.49
CA GLU A 85 -7.15 -2.57 0.91
C GLU A 85 -6.57 -3.63 -0.03
N TYR A 86 -6.68 -3.43 -1.35
CA TYR A 86 -6.03 -4.29 -2.34
C TYR A 86 -4.52 -4.41 -2.10
N LEU A 87 -3.84 -3.30 -1.85
CA LEU A 87 -2.40 -3.27 -1.63
C LEU A 87 -1.99 -3.97 -0.32
N GLU A 88 -2.70 -3.74 0.79
CA GLU A 88 -2.43 -4.46 2.03
C GLU A 88 -2.74 -5.95 1.90
N GLY A 89 -3.83 -6.31 1.22
CA GLY A 89 -4.17 -7.69 0.88
C GLY A 89 -3.05 -8.37 0.09
N LEU A 90 -2.48 -7.69 -0.91
CA LEU A 90 -1.38 -8.22 -1.71
C LEU A 90 -0.12 -8.53 -0.88
N LYS A 91 0.21 -7.67 0.09
CA LYS A 91 1.31 -7.92 1.03
C LYS A 91 1.03 -9.13 1.91
N LEU A 92 -0.20 -9.27 2.39
CA LEU A 92 -0.62 -10.39 3.22
C LEU A 92 -0.52 -11.71 2.45
N THR A 93 -1.10 -11.79 1.25
CA THR A 93 -1.03 -12.99 0.41
C THR A 93 0.41 -13.40 0.12
N ALA A 94 1.30 -12.45 -0.19
CA ALA A 94 2.71 -12.76 -0.40
C ALA A 94 3.36 -13.39 0.84
N LYS A 95 3.02 -12.93 2.05
CA LYS A 95 3.51 -13.53 3.30
C LYS A 95 2.95 -14.94 3.49
N GLU A 96 1.65 -15.13 3.28
CA GLU A 96 0.98 -16.42 3.44
C GLU A 96 1.54 -17.48 2.47
N LEU A 97 1.69 -17.13 1.19
CA LEU A 97 2.31 -18.01 0.20
C LEU A 97 3.71 -18.46 0.65
N ARG A 98 4.53 -17.55 1.20
CA ARG A 98 5.84 -17.93 1.72
C ARG A 98 5.78 -18.80 2.97
N GLN A 99 4.87 -18.53 3.89
CA GLN A 99 4.66 -19.37 5.07
C GLN A 99 4.22 -20.79 4.70
N GLN A 100 3.49 -20.94 3.59
CA GLN A 100 3.11 -22.24 3.01
C GLN A 100 4.26 -22.93 2.26
N GLY A 101 5.45 -22.33 2.19
CA GLY A 101 6.60 -22.86 1.46
C GLY A 101 6.55 -22.64 -0.05
N ILE A 102 5.59 -21.87 -0.56
CA ILE A 102 5.45 -21.59 -1.99
C ILE A 102 6.57 -20.65 -2.44
N SER A 103 7.19 -20.97 -3.57
CA SER A 103 8.37 -20.27 -4.08
C SER A 103 8.46 -20.33 -5.60
N GLY A 104 9.46 -19.64 -6.17
CA GLY A 104 9.72 -19.64 -7.61
C GLY A 104 8.49 -19.29 -8.45
N GLU A 105 8.24 -20.09 -9.48
CA GLU A 105 7.15 -19.87 -10.44
C GLU A 105 5.76 -20.06 -9.85
N GLN A 106 5.61 -21.00 -8.90
CA GLN A 106 4.33 -21.20 -8.22
C GLN A 106 3.95 -19.95 -7.42
N PHE A 107 4.90 -19.37 -6.70
CA PHE A 107 4.66 -18.11 -5.98
C PHE A 107 4.24 -17.00 -6.94
N ARG A 108 4.96 -16.87 -8.06
CA ARG A 108 4.68 -15.86 -9.06
C ARG A 108 3.28 -16.00 -9.63
N THR A 109 2.92 -17.21 -10.07
CA THR A 109 1.61 -17.50 -10.66
C THR A 109 0.50 -17.22 -9.66
N SER A 110 0.57 -17.78 -8.45
CA SER A 110 -0.46 -17.60 -7.42
C SER A 110 -0.65 -16.14 -7.02
N LEU A 111 0.43 -15.37 -6.85
CA LEU A 111 0.33 -13.98 -6.44
C LEU A 111 -0.25 -13.09 -7.56
N LEU A 112 0.17 -13.30 -8.81
CA LEU A 112 -0.33 -12.52 -9.95
C LEU A 112 -1.78 -12.86 -10.28
N GLU A 113 -2.17 -14.13 -10.18
CA GLU A 113 -3.57 -14.55 -10.37
C GLU A 113 -4.48 -13.97 -9.28
N HIS A 114 -4.03 -14.00 -8.02
CA HIS A 114 -4.76 -13.37 -6.93
C HIS A 114 -4.92 -11.87 -7.16
N SER A 115 -3.82 -11.16 -7.45
CA SER A 115 -3.84 -9.74 -7.77
C SER A 115 -4.81 -9.40 -8.90
N ALA A 116 -4.74 -10.15 -10.02
CA ALA A 116 -5.58 -9.92 -11.19
C ALA A 116 -7.06 -10.18 -10.90
N SER A 117 -7.38 -11.16 -10.05
CA SER A 117 -8.76 -11.48 -9.66
C SER A 117 -9.33 -10.39 -8.75
N THR A 118 -8.60 -9.98 -7.71
CA THR A 118 -9.01 -8.90 -6.80
C THR A 118 -9.26 -7.59 -7.55
N VAL A 119 -8.36 -7.22 -8.47
CA VAL A 119 -8.54 -6.01 -9.30
C VAL A 119 -9.78 -6.11 -10.19
N ARG A 120 -10.04 -7.28 -10.78
CA ARG A 120 -11.26 -7.50 -11.58
C ARG A 120 -12.51 -7.31 -10.73
N ASP A 121 -12.52 -7.87 -9.53
CA ASP A 121 -13.67 -7.78 -8.62
C ASP A 121 -13.93 -6.33 -8.21
N LEU A 122 -12.88 -5.57 -7.89
CA LEU A 122 -12.96 -4.14 -7.59
C LEU A 122 -13.58 -3.32 -8.74
N VAL A 123 -13.10 -3.55 -9.96
CA VAL A 123 -13.61 -2.84 -11.15
C VAL A 123 -15.05 -3.23 -11.47
N SER A 124 -15.44 -4.49 -11.22
CA SER A 124 -16.81 -4.95 -11.46
C SER A 124 -17.83 -4.53 -10.39
N SER A 125 -17.35 -4.13 -9.21
CA SER A 125 -18.18 -3.73 -8.06
C SER A 125 -18.36 -2.22 -7.93
N SER A 126 -17.78 -1.44 -8.85
CA SER A 126 -17.84 0.02 -8.92
C SER A 126 -18.90 0.47 -9.92
#